data_AF-A0A0S8HY43-F1
#
_entry.id   AF-A0A0S8HY43-F1
#
_cell.length_a   1.000
_cell.length_b   1.000
_cell.length_c   1.000
_cell.angle_alpha   90.00
_cell.angle_beta   90.00
_cell.angle_gamma   90.00
#
_symmetry.space_group_name_H-M   'P 1'
#
loop_
_entity.id
_entity.type
_entity.pdbx_description
1 polymer ?
#
loop_
_entity_poly.entity_id
_entity_poly.type
_entity_poly.pdbx_seq_one_letter_code
_entity_poly.pdbx_strand_id
1 'polypeptide(L)'
;MKKLVILILFSYLIINFPVCGFITSPDYDWTIDDLIQKNPQDLVVLVAVCSESYSEKGAYTNKLVLVLVLVDYYNPNNYKVIKNNSFWPSNLKFSHDKSKIIFCDETHYLADGGYQFFIYNVKDSTFRTFARGEGSPPLCGIRPFWNHDGTGFYFTMWPPPFSLSTPGYFFDITIEKRSNIVNNKSFWSAVYPETLIDENTLIVFSNDSLVTGQPPGFYLMDTDGNYLSRVNNPHLLGRSKSGMLLEAYDLDWNSKLGLLVYGEAFQGAYRIGSKISVTNLDGTYYRNYTSGENYDSEPAWGPDGKTIIFERRPFLKWPSEFTSNRLMILNIETGKVREFISPSCIDGAISLMSPDY
;
A
#
# COMPACT_ATOMS: atom_id res chain seq x y z
N MET A 1 -50.32 54.33 18.60
CA MET A 1 -49.03 53.77 19.08
C MET A 1 -48.82 52.42 18.41
N LYS A 2 -47.84 52.32 17.51
CA LYS A 2 -47.49 51.10 16.76
C LYS A 2 -46.70 50.16 17.69
N LYS A 3 -47.12 48.90 17.83
CA LYS A 3 -46.30 47.86 18.47
C LYS A 3 -45.28 47.36 17.43
N LEU A 4 -44.01 47.57 17.73
CA LEU A 4 -42.86 47.11 16.96
C LEU A 4 -42.64 45.63 17.30
N VAL A 5 -42.74 44.74 16.31
CA VAL A 5 -42.34 43.32 16.44
C VAL A 5 -40.90 43.24 15.97
N ILE A 6 -39.97 42.98 16.90
CA ILE A 6 -38.57 42.72 16.58
C ILE A 6 -38.46 41.25 16.18
N LEU A 7 -38.26 40.99 14.89
CA LEU A 7 -37.86 39.68 14.39
C LEU A 7 -36.35 39.52 14.62
N ILE A 8 -35.96 38.62 15.51
CA ILE A 8 -34.57 38.20 15.67
C ILE A 8 -34.32 37.08 14.65
N LEU A 9 -33.56 37.40 13.60
CA LEU A 9 -33.04 36.42 12.65
C LEU A 9 -31.93 35.62 13.34
N PHE A 10 -32.22 34.38 13.73
CA PHE A 10 -31.18 33.39 14.02
C PHE A 10 -30.55 32.98 12.69
N SER A 11 -29.35 33.49 12.40
CA SER A 11 -28.48 32.93 11.38
C SER A 11 -28.06 31.53 11.84
N TYR A 12 -28.58 30.49 11.19
CA TYR A 12 -28.06 29.13 11.34
C TYR A 12 -26.61 29.13 10.87
N LEU A 13 -25.68 29.03 11.81
CA LEU A 13 -24.31 28.62 11.53
C LEU A 13 -24.39 27.14 11.13
N ILE A 14 -24.43 26.86 9.82
CA ILE A 14 -24.26 25.51 9.31
C ILE A 14 -22.79 25.15 9.55
N ILE A 15 -22.52 24.53 10.69
CA ILE A 15 -21.27 23.79 10.88
C ILE A 15 -21.37 22.61 9.93
N ASN A 16 -20.67 22.68 8.80
CA ASN A 16 -20.48 21.54 7.91
C ASN A 16 -19.68 20.49 8.68
N PHE A 17 -20.38 19.54 9.30
CA PHE A 17 -19.77 18.25 9.61
C PHE A 17 -19.46 17.58 8.26
N PRO A 18 -18.24 17.07 8.04
CA PRO A 18 -17.99 16.26 6.86
C PRO A 18 -18.90 15.04 6.94
N VAL A 19 -19.93 15.02 6.12
CA VAL A 19 -20.89 13.92 6.03
C VAL A 19 -20.10 12.69 5.57
N CYS A 20 -19.88 11.74 6.49
CA CYS A 20 -19.22 10.46 6.29
C CYS A 20 -20.11 9.50 5.47
N GLY A 21 -20.58 9.95 4.30
CA GLY A 21 -21.71 9.34 3.58
C GLY A 21 -21.41 8.13 2.70
N PHE A 22 -20.49 7.25 3.10
CA PHE A 22 -20.17 6.03 2.32
C PHE A 22 -19.89 4.79 3.13
N ILE A 23 -19.41 4.98 4.35
CA ILE A 23 -18.93 3.91 5.20
C ILE A 23 -19.90 3.88 6.38
N THR A 24 -20.73 2.84 6.45
CA THR A 24 -21.65 2.66 7.58
C THR A 24 -20.83 2.20 8.77
N SER A 25 -20.66 3.08 9.76
CA SER A 25 -19.95 2.76 10.99
C SER A 25 -20.69 1.64 11.76
N PRO A 26 -19.97 0.66 12.32
CA PRO A 26 -20.55 -0.32 13.24
C PRO A 26 -21.06 0.35 14.52
N ASP A 27 -21.97 -0.31 15.23
CA ASP A 27 -22.60 0.20 16.47
C ASP A 27 -21.66 0.11 17.70
N TYR A 28 -20.45 0.68 17.59
CA TYR A 28 -19.55 0.87 18.73
C TYR A 28 -18.87 2.26 18.67
N ASP A 29 -18.62 2.85 19.84
CA ASP A 29 -17.90 4.12 19.99
C ASP A 29 -16.57 3.87 20.72
N TRP A 30 -15.68 3.14 20.04
CA TRP A 30 -14.40 2.70 20.58
C TRP A 30 -13.32 3.73 20.30
N THR A 31 -12.45 3.98 21.28
CA THR A 31 -11.20 4.70 21.03
C THR A 31 -10.29 3.88 20.11
N ILE A 32 -9.27 4.51 19.51
CA ILE A 32 -8.30 3.80 18.67
C ILE A 32 -7.59 2.68 19.43
N ASP A 33 -7.33 2.87 20.73
CA ASP A 33 -6.72 1.83 21.58
C ASP A 33 -7.69 0.69 21.88
N ASP A 34 -8.99 0.98 22.09
CA ASP A 34 -10.02 -0.06 22.16
C ASP A 34 -10.09 -0.88 20.88
N LEU A 35 -10.03 -0.20 19.72
CA LEU A 35 -10.07 -0.83 18.40
C LEU A 35 -8.87 -1.76 18.19
N ILE A 36 -7.66 -1.28 18.49
CA ILE A 36 -6.42 -2.07 18.45
C ILE A 36 -6.55 -3.37 19.28
N GLN A 37 -7.18 -3.30 20.45
CA GLN A 37 -7.27 -4.46 21.34
C GLN A 37 -8.41 -5.42 20.97
N LYS A 38 -9.58 -4.88 20.63
CA LYS A 38 -10.84 -5.63 20.53
C LYS A 38 -11.21 -6.00 19.10
N ASN A 39 -10.88 -5.16 18.12
CA ASN A 39 -11.24 -5.38 16.73
C ASN A 39 -10.24 -4.72 15.75
N PRO A 40 -8.99 -5.23 15.68
CA PRO A 40 -7.97 -4.63 14.83
C PRO A 40 -8.28 -4.76 13.33
N GLN A 41 -9.29 -5.54 12.96
CA GLN A 41 -9.72 -5.71 11.57
C GLN A 41 -10.20 -4.41 10.96
N ASP A 42 -10.68 -3.43 11.73
CA ASP A 42 -11.14 -2.15 11.17
C ASP A 42 -10.04 -1.07 11.14
N LEU A 43 -8.78 -1.46 11.32
CA LEU A 43 -7.64 -0.56 11.23
C LEU A 43 -7.16 -0.41 9.78
N VAL A 44 -6.84 0.83 9.42
CA VAL A 44 -6.01 1.19 8.28
C VAL A 44 -4.66 1.66 8.81
N VAL A 45 -3.59 1.32 8.11
CA VAL A 45 -2.26 1.89 8.35
C VAL A 45 -1.92 2.81 7.19
N LEU A 46 -1.27 3.92 7.50
CA LEU A 46 -0.76 4.86 6.51
C LEU A 46 0.53 5.51 7.00
N VAL A 47 1.21 6.20 6.07
CA VAL A 47 2.33 7.07 6.39
C VAL A 47 1.86 8.52 6.36
N ALA A 48 2.14 9.26 7.44
CA ALA A 48 1.98 10.71 7.48
C ALA A 48 3.34 11.40 7.34
N VAL A 49 3.41 12.36 6.43
CA VAL A 49 4.55 13.29 6.32
C VAL A 49 4.24 14.48 7.20
N CYS A 50 5.03 14.66 8.25
CA CYS A 50 4.92 15.77 9.18
C CYS A 50 6.03 16.78 8.95
N SER A 51 5.72 18.07 9.14
CA SER A 51 6.72 19.14 9.15
C SER A 51 6.99 19.55 10.59
N GLU A 52 8.19 19.28 11.08
CA GLU A 52 8.65 19.75 12.39
C GLU A 52 9.59 20.94 12.23
N SER A 53 9.28 22.05 12.90
CA SER A 53 10.16 23.21 12.97
C SER A 53 11.10 23.05 14.16
N TYR A 54 12.41 23.14 13.93
CA TYR A 54 13.39 23.21 15.02
C TYR A 54 14.29 24.43 14.84
N SER A 55 14.71 25.02 15.95
CA SER A 55 15.64 26.15 15.96
C SER A 55 17.05 25.67 16.28
N GLU A 56 17.96 25.76 15.30
CA GLU A 56 19.38 25.54 15.54
C GLU A 56 20.13 26.85 15.26
N LYS A 57 20.80 27.39 16.29
CA LYS A 57 21.57 28.65 16.22
C LYS A 57 20.79 29.86 15.63
N GLY A 58 19.49 29.96 15.91
CA GLY A 58 18.66 31.10 15.48
C GLY A 58 18.14 31.01 14.04
N ALA A 59 18.43 29.93 13.31
CA ALA A 59 17.78 29.60 12.05
C ALA A 59 16.66 28.59 12.30
N TYR A 60 15.47 28.86 11.75
CA TYR A 60 14.38 27.89 11.70
C TYR A 60 14.55 27.03 10.46
N THR A 61 14.73 25.72 10.64
CA THR A 61 14.66 24.75 9.55
C THR A 61 13.47 23.85 9.76
N ASN A 62 12.72 23.58 8.69
CA ASN A 62 11.66 22.57 8.70
C ASN A 62 12.28 21.24 8.30
N LYS A 63 12.22 20.26 9.20
CA LYS A 63 12.58 18.87 8.91
C LYS A 63 11.30 18.11 8.62
N LEU A 64 11.29 17.37 7.51
CA LEU A 64 10.23 16.40 7.25
C LEU A 64 10.49 15.13 8.07
N VAL A 65 9.46 14.68 8.78
CA VAL A 65 9.46 13.44 9.56
C VAL A 65 8.31 12.58 9.03
N LEU A 66 8.59 11.33 8.71
CA LEU A 66 7.57 10.38 8.30
C LEU A 66 7.22 9.50 9.50
N VAL A 67 5.93 9.30 9.73
CA VAL A 67 5.43 8.50 10.87
C VAL A 67 4.37 7.52 10.39
N LEU A 68 4.32 6.36 11.02
CA LEU A 68 3.20 5.43 10.85
C LEU A 68 1.99 5.96 11.62
N VAL A 69 0.80 5.83 11.04
CA VAL A 69 -0.45 6.19 11.70
C VAL A 69 -1.42 5.02 11.54
N LEU A 70 -1.98 4.58 12.67
CA LEU A 70 -3.14 3.69 12.68
C LEU A 70 -4.40 4.54 12.71
N VAL A 71 -5.35 4.23 11.84
CA VAL A 71 -6.60 4.98 11.69
C VAL A 71 -7.77 4.01 11.72
N ASP A 72 -8.84 4.38 12.41
CA ASP A 72 -10.12 3.69 12.32
C ASP A 72 -10.73 3.92 10.93
N TYR A 73 -10.97 2.83 10.20
CA TYR A 73 -11.54 2.85 8.85
C TYR A 73 -12.90 3.59 8.78
N TYR A 74 -13.75 3.43 9.81
CA TYR A 74 -15.10 3.98 9.83
C TYR A 74 -15.14 5.40 10.42
N ASN A 75 -14.15 5.76 11.25
CA ASN A 75 -14.02 7.10 11.83
C ASN A 75 -12.58 7.62 11.71
N PRO A 76 -12.18 8.21 10.57
CA PRO A 76 -10.78 8.59 10.35
C PRO A 76 -10.21 9.66 11.30
N ASN A 77 -11.04 10.32 12.11
CA ASN A 77 -10.57 11.22 13.17
C ASN A 77 -10.13 10.47 14.44
N ASN A 78 -10.42 9.17 14.54
CA ASN A 78 -9.96 8.26 15.59
C ASN A 78 -8.68 7.58 15.11
N TYR A 79 -7.52 8.09 15.54
CA TYR A 79 -6.21 7.64 15.05
C TYR A 79 -5.15 7.63 16.15
N LYS A 80 -4.05 6.91 15.87
CA LYS A 80 -2.87 6.81 16.71
C LYS A 80 -1.61 7.03 15.88
N VAL A 81 -0.88 8.09 16.17
CA VAL A 81 0.44 8.34 15.56
C VAL A 81 1.49 7.50 16.28
N ILE A 82 2.18 6.66 15.53
CA ILE A 82 3.31 5.86 16.01
C ILE A 82 4.58 6.66 15.71
N LYS A 83 5.00 7.49 16.67
CA LYS A 83 6.20 8.31 16.51
C LYS A 83 7.46 7.47 16.71
N ASN A 84 8.28 7.39 15.66
CA ASN A 84 9.67 6.99 15.75
C ASN A 84 10.47 7.84 14.75
N ASN A 85 11.40 8.66 15.24
CA ASN A 85 12.06 9.72 14.45
C ASN A 85 13.17 9.20 13.51
N SER A 86 13.27 7.89 13.32
CA SER A 86 14.40 7.24 12.65
C SER A 86 14.04 6.46 11.40
N PHE A 87 12.78 6.50 10.92
CA PHE A 87 12.35 5.72 9.76
C PHE A 87 11.73 6.57 8.65
N TRP A 88 11.90 6.13 7.40
CA TRP A 88 11.07 6.52 6.25
C TRP A 88 10.31 5.28 5.78
N PRO A 89 9.15 4.98 6.40
CA PRO A 89 8.37 3.80 6.07
C PRO A 89 7.79 3.87 4.65
N SER A 90 7.87 2.77 3.91
CA SER A 90 7.17 2.55 2.64
C SER A 90 6.79 1.08 2.45
N ASN A 91 5.93 0.79 1.46
CA ASN A 91 5.39 -0.56 1.18
C ASN A 91 4.78 -1.23 2.42
N LEU A 92 3.86 -0.53 3.07
CA LEU A 92 3.19 -1.04 4.26
C LEU A 92 2.34 -2.26 3.91
N LYS A 93 2.47 -3.33 4.71
CA LYS A 93 1.56 -4.48 4.65
C LYS A 93 1.13 -4.97 6.03
N PHE A 94 -0.16 -5.00 6.29
CA PHE A 94 -0.75 -5.70 7.42
C PHE A 94 -0.67 -7.21 7.25
N SER A 95 -0.45 -7.92 8.34
CA SER A 95 -0.77 -9.35 8.41
C SER A 95 -2.28 -9.53 8.31
N HIS A 96 -2.74 -10.69 7.84
CA HIS A 96 -4.17 -10.98 7.68
C HIS A 96 -4.98 -10.79 8.98
N ASP A 97 -4.39 -11.12 10.13
CA ASP A 97 -5.00 -10.94 11.45
C ASP A 97 -4.88 -9.50 12.02
N LYS A 98 -4.24 -8.59 11.26
CA LYS A 98 -3.92 -7.20 11.63
C LYS A 98 -3.10 -7.07 12.91
N SER A 99 -2.41 -8.13 13.33
CA SER A 99 -1.57 -8.10 14.53
C SER A 99 -0.20 -7.48 14.26
N LYS A 100 0.26 -7.44 13.00
CA LYS A 100 1.58 -6.97 12.59
C LYS A 100 1.49 -6.11 11.34
N ILE A 101 2.41 -5.15 11.22
CA ILE A 101 2.66 -4.39 9.99
C ILE A 101 4.11 -4.60 9.61
N ILE A 102 4.36 -5.06 8.38
CA ILE A 102 5.71 -5.07 7.79
C ILE A 102 5.88 -3.85 6.88
N PHE A 103 7.10 -3.29 6.85
CA PHE A 103 7.43 -2.18 5.97
C PHE A 103 8.93 -2.12 5.67
N CYS A 104 9.26 -1.39 4.61
CA CYS A 104 10.61 -0.98 4.25
C CYS A 104 10.95 0.35 4.92
N ASP A 105 12.19 0.52 5.39
CA ASP A 105 12.71 1.81 5.83
C ASP A 105 13.72 2.37 4.81
N GLU A 106 13.33 3.46 4.14
CA GLU A 106 14.12 4.08 3.09
C GLU A 106 15.36 4.83 3.59
N THR A 107 15.44 5.14 4.90
CA THR A 107 16.64 5.77 5.47
C THR A 107 17.83 4.82 5.58
N HIS A 108 17.56 3.52 5.72
CA HIS A 108 18.56 2.47 5.87
C HIS A 108 18.66 1.62 4.60
N TYR A 109 19.19 2.24 3.54
CA TYR A 109 19.48 1.58 2.27
C TYR A 109 20.81 0.81 2.34
N LEU A 110 20.76 -0.48 2.01
CA LEU A 110 21.94 -1.32 1.82
C LEU A 110 22.19 -1.54 0.32
N ALA A 111 23.38 -1.16 -0.14
CA ALA A 111 23.84 -1.51 -1.48
C ALA A 111 23.74 -3.04 -1.66
N ASP A 112 23.13 -3.48 -2.78
CA ASP A 112 22.88 -4.88 -3.13
C ASP A 112 21.82 -5.62 -2.27
N GLY A 113 21.06 -4.88 -1.45
CA GLY A 113 20.07 -5.43 -0.52
C GLY A 113 18.67 -4.83 -0.63
N GLY A 114 18.58 -3.54 -0.92
CA GLY A 114 17.33 -2.77 -0.83
C GLY A 114 17.19 -2.10 0.54
N TYR A 115 15.96 -1.97 1.01
CA TYR A 115 15.63 -1.27 2.25
C TYR A 115 15.50 -2.26 3.40
N GLN A 116 15.93 -1.86 4.60
CA GLN A 116 15.79 -2.68 5.79
C GLN A 116 14.31 -2.92 6.12
N PHE A 117 13.96 -4.16 6.48
CA PHE A 117 12.61 -4.50 6.93
C PHE A 117 12.42 -4.26 8.43
N PHE A 118 11.26 -3.72 8.76
CA PHE A 118 10.76 -3.60 10.13
C PHE A 118 9.40 -4.28 10.23
N ILE A 119 9.16 -4.92 11.37
CA ILE A 119 7.84 -5.40 11.76
C ILE A 119 7.41 -4.62 13.00
N TYR A 120 6.26 -3.97 12.91
CA TYR A 120 5.59 -3.34 14.03
C TYR A 120 4.48 -4.26 14.57
N ASN A 121 4.54 -4.60 15.86
CA ASN A 121 3.49 -5.35 16.55
C ASN A 121 2.40 -4.39 17.02
N VAL A 122 1.19 -4.55 16.51
CA VAL A 122 0.12 -3.57 16.64
C VAL A 122 -0.36 -3.41 18.09
N LYS A 123 -0.57 -4.53 18.79
CA LYS A 123 -1.07 -4.52 20.18
C LYS A 123 -0.03 -4.04 21.18
N ASP A 124 1.22 -4.49 21.02
CA ASP A 124 2.29 -4.23 22.00
C ASP A 124 3.08 -2.95 21.69
N SER A 125 2.84 -2.33 20.53
CA SER A 125 3.52 -1.13 20.07
C SER A 125 5.06 -1.26 19.99
N THR A 126 5.55 -2.43 19.57
CA THR A 126 6.98 -2.73 19.49
C THR A 126 7.45 -2.90 18.06
N PHE A 127 8.70 -2.53 17.79
CA PHE A 127 9.37 -2.75 16.51
C PHE A 127 10.36 -3.91 16.62
N ARG A 128 10.47 -4.71 15.55
CA ARG A 128 11.47 -5.76 15.40
C ARG A 128 12.11 -5.69 14.01
N THR A 129 13.41 -5.94 13.96
CA THR A 129 14.20 -6.11 12.74
C THR A 129 14.74 -7.54 12.66
N PHE A 130 15.18 -7.95 11.47
CA PHE A 130 15.76 -9.28 11.24
C PHE A 130 17.13 -9.15 10.59
N ALA A 131 17.94 -10.20 10.69
CA ALA A 131 19.23 -10.33 10.01
C ALA A 131 19.32 -11.69 9.32
N ARG A 132 20.30 -11.88 8.44
CA ARG A 132 20.53 -13.17 7.74
C ARG A 132 21.23 -14.23 8.60
N GLY A 133 21.22 -14.05 9.93
CA GLY A 133 21.98 -14.83 10.91
C GLY A 133 22.84 -13.95 11.81
N GLU A 134 23.43 -14.55 12.84
CA GLU A 134 24.29 -13.84 13.80
C GLU A 134 25.46 -13.14 13.08
N GLY A 135 25.67 -11.85 13.36
CA GLY A 135 26.72 -11.03 12.75
C GLY A 135 26.48 -10.61 11.30
N SER A 136 25.35 -10.99 10.69
CA SER A 136 25.00 -10.56 9.32
C SER A 136 24.34 -9.18 9.30
N PRO A 137 24.41 -8.45 8.17
CA PRO A 137 23.64 -7.21 8.01
C PRO A 137 22.14 -7.45 8.13
N PRO A 138 21.35 -6.40 8.42
CA PRO A 138 19.90 -6.47 8.46
C PRO A 138 19.30 -7.08 7.19
N LEU A 139 18.21 -7.81 7.38
CA LEU A 139 17.40 -8.32 6.29
C LEU A 139 16.78 -7.13 5.56
N CYS A 140 16.95 -7.15 4.24
CA CYS A 140 16.59 -6.05 3.36
C CYS A 140 15.97 -6.57 2.06
N GLY A 141 15.16 -5.73 1.44
CA GLY A 141 14.48 -5.99 0.18
C GLY A 141 13.48 -4.89 -0.15
N ILE A 142 12.50 -5.24 -0.96
CA ILE A 142 11.41 -4.39 -1.43
C ILE A 142 10.12 -5.21 -1.52
N ARG A 143 8.98 -4.51 -1.50
CA ARG A 143 7.62 -5.07 -1.70
C ARG A 143 7.35 -6.32 -0.85
N PRO A 144 7.47 -6.22 0.49
CA PRO A 144 7.14 -7.35 1.34
C PRO A 144 5.62 -7.56 1.35
N PHE A 145 5.16 -8.81 1.50
CA PHE A 145 3.78 -9.12 1.88
C PHE A 145 3.72 -10.43 2.64
N TRP A 146 2.77 -10.55 3.56
CA TRP A 146 2.67 -11.68 4.48
C TRP A 146 2.23 -12.97 3.76
N ASN A 147 2.64 -14.11 4.31
CA ASN A 147 1.95 -15.35 4.03
C ASN A 147 0.60 -15.42 4.78
N HIS A 148 -0.21 -16.42 4.45
CA HIS A 148 -1.58 -16.52 4.94
C HIS A 148 -1.72 -16.57 6.47
N ASP A 149 -0.83 -17.29 7.16
CA ASP A 149 -0.87 -17.43 8.62
C ASP A 149 -0.04 -16.38 9.39
N GLY A 150 0.65 -15.48 8.67
CA GLY A 150 1.50 -14.44 9.26
C GLY A 150 2.77 -14.96 9.94
N THR A 151 3.19 -16.20 9.68
CA THR A 151 4.46 -16.78 10.18
C THR A 151 5.67 -16.39 9.34
N GLY A 152 5.47 -15.73 8.21
CA GLY A 152 6.53 -15.21 7.37
C GLY A 152 6.03 -14.24 6.31
N PHE A 153 6.93 -13.81 5.44
CA PHE A 153 6.59 -12.89 4.35
C PHE A 153 7.42 -13.17 3.10
N TYR A 154 6.81 -12.90 1.96
CA TYR A 154 7.44 -12.89 0.65
C TYR A 154 8.00 -11.51 0.37
N PHE A 155 9.10 -11.44 -0.37
CA PHE A 155 9.70 -10.18 -0.79
C PHE A 155 10.63 -10.40 -1.98
N THR A 156 11.06 -9.30 -2.57
CA THR A 156 12.13 -9.30 -3.56
C THR A 156 13.33 -8.53 -3.04
N MET A 157 14.56 -8.95 -3.37
CA MET A 157 15.73 -8.10 -3.14
C MET A 157 15.88 -7.08 -4.25
N TRP A 158 16.23 -5.83 -3.94
CA TRP A 158 16.54 -4.86 -5.00
C TRP A 158 17.72 -5.40 -5.82
N PRO A 159 17.67 -5.39 -7.18
CA PRO A 159 18.72 -6.00 -7.97
C PRO A 159 20.06 -5.34 -7.65
N PRO A 160 21.13 -6.13 -7.37
CA PRO A 160 22.48 -5.58 -7.39
C PRO A 160 22.72 -4.82 -8.70
N PRO A 161 23.54 -3.75 -8.74
CA PRO A 161 23.85 -2.98 -9.95
C PRO A 161 24.35 -3.81 -11.14
N PHE A 162 24.73 -5.06 -10.90
CA PHE A 162 25.24 -6.01 -11.88
C PHE A 162 24.44 -7.32 -11.96
N SER A 163 23.31 -7.45 -11.25
CA SER A 163 22.48 -8.66 -11.28
C SER A 163 21.45 -8.59 -12.39
N LEU A 164 21.49 -9.59 -13.26
CA LEU A 164 20.55 -9.78 -14.36
C LEU A 164 19.41 -10.75 -13.99
N SER A 165 19.42 -11.22 -12.73
CA SER A 165 18.36 -11.97 -12.08
C SER A 165 17.90 -11.26 -10.80
N THR A 166 16.62 -11.35 -10.49
CA THR A 166 16.07 -10.87 -9.23
C THR A 166 15.12 -11.95 -8.70
N PRO A 167 15.62 -12.88 -7.86
CA PRO A 167 14.78 -13.93 -7.31
C PRO A 167 13.88 -13.39 -6.20
N GLY A 168 12.67 -13.95 -6.13
CA GLY A 168 11.80 -13.81 -4.99
C GLY A 168 12.24 -14.69 -3.82
N TYR A 169 11.94 -14.24 -2.61
CA TYR A 169 12.30 -14.90 -1.38
C TYR A 169 11.11 -15.02 -0.45
N PHE A 170 11.17 -16.01 0.44
CA PHE A 170 10.33 -16.12 1.62
C PHE A 170 11.20 -16.02 2.87
N PHE A 171 10.73 -15.32 3.90
CA PHE A 171 11.38 -15.28 5.20
C PHE A 171 10.41 -15.76 6.28
N ASP A 172 10.78 -16.84 6.96
CA ASP A 172 10.08 -17.37 8.12
C ASP A 172 10.56 -16.65 9.39
N ILE A 173 9.66 -15.93 10.06
CA ILE A 173 10.00 -15.15 11.26
C ILE A 173 10.05 -15.99 12.54
N THR A 174 9.56 -17.23 12.50
CA THR A 174 9.50 -18.14 13.66
C THR A 174 10.83 -18.84 13.87
N ILE A 175 11.52 -19.18 12.78
CA ILE A 175 12.85 -19.80 12.78
C ILE A 175 13.95 -18.87 12.23
N GLU A 176 13.60 -17.63 11.89
CA GLU A 176 14.48 -16.59 11.33
C GLU A 176 15.28 -17.07 10.11
N LYS A 177 14.58 -17.70 9.15
CA LYS A 177 15.21 -18.34 7.99
C LYS A 177 14.65 -17.81 6.68
N ARG A 178 15.55 -17.45 5.76
CA ARG A 178 15.22 -17.11 4.37
C ARG A 178 15.32 -18.34 3.45
N SER A 179 14.35 -18.51 2.57
CA SER A 179 14.39 -19.43 1.43
C SER A 179 14.16 -18.67 0.12
N ASN A 180 14.64 -19.23 -0.99
CA ASN A 180 14.27 -18.76 -2.32
C ASN A 180 12.90 -19.35 -2.66
N ILE A 181 12.01 -18.57 -3.29
CA ILE A 181 10.77 -19.15 -3.84
C ILE A 181 11.03 -19.83 -5.18
N VAL A 182 12.13 -19.52 -5.86
CA VAL A 182 12.50 -20.14 -7.14
C VAL A 182 13.81 -20.89 -6.98
N ASN A 183 13.78 -22.17 -7.30
CA ASN A 183 14.95 -23.05 -7.24
C ASN A 183 15.74 -23.11 -8.55
N ASN A 184 15.26 -22.47 -9.62
CA ASN A 184 15.92 -22.55 -10.91
C ASN A 184 17.12 -21.61 -11.03
N LYS A 185 18.24 -22.14 -11.54
CA LYS A 185 19.56 -21.49 -11.64
C LYS A 185 19.71 -20.63 -12.89
N SER A 186 18.62 -20.25 -13.55
CA SER A 186 18.69 -19.41 -14.74
C SER A 186 19.19 -18.02 -14.34
N PHE A 187 20.41 -17.69 -14.77
CA PHE A 187 21.08 -16.42 -14.45
C PHE A 187 20.36 -15.18 -15.00
N TRP A 188 19.38 -15.34 -15.89
CA TRP A 188 18.67 -14.25 -16.58
C TRP A 188 17.20 -14.12 -16.14
N SER A 189 16.77 -14.94 -15.19
CA SER A 189 15.38 -15.02 -14.78
C SER A 189 15.14 -14.19 -13.50
N ALA A 190 14.14 -13.33 -13.56
CA ALA A 190 13.63 -12.53 -12.45
C ALA A 190 12.19 -12.96 -12.17
N VAL A 191 11.91 -13.21 -10.89
CA VAL A 191 10.60 -13.64 -10.40
C VAL A 191 10.25 -12.78 -9.21
N TYR A 192 9.24 -11.94 -9.40
CA TYR A 192 8.74 -11.01 -8.40
C TYR A 192 7.44 -11.56 -7.83
N PRO A 193 7.41 -12.03 -6.57
CA PRO A 193 6.15 -12.29 -5.91
C PRO A 193 5.39 -10.97 -5.73
N GLU A 194 4.11 -10.95 -6.07
CA GLU A 194 3.27 -9.74 -6.05
C GLU A 194 2.20 -9.81 -4.97
N THR A 195 1.50 -10.95 -4.86
CA THR A 195 0.46 -11.18 -3.84
C THR A 195 0.11 -12.67 -3.72
N LEU A 196 -0.71 -13.05 -2.73
CA LEU A 196 -1.29 -14.39 -2.56
C LEU A 196 -2.75 -14.42 -3.01
N ILE A 197 -3.15 -15.50 -3.69
CA ILE A 197 -4.56 -15.74 -4.01
C ILE A 197 -5.27 -16.64 -2.99
N ASP A 198 -4.51 -17.51 -2.35
CA ASP A 198 -4.92 -18.44 -1.29
C ASP A 198 -3.71 -18.83 -0.43
N GLU A 199 -3.85 -19.83 0.45
CA GLU A 199 -2.82 -20.26 1.39
C GLU A 199 -1.52 -20.75 0.73
N ASN A 200 -1.61 -21.27 -0.51
CA ASN A 200 -0.52 -22.00 -1.17
C ASN A 200 -0.20 -21.47 -2.56
N THR A 201 -0.86 -20.41 -3.03
CA THR A 201 -0.71 -19.93 -4.41
C THR A 201 -0.45 -18.43 -4.47
N LEU A 202 0.66 -18.09 -5.12
CA LEU A 202 1.15 -16.74 -5.37
C LEU A 202 0.78 -16.28 -6.80
N ILE A 203 0.52 -14.99 -6.97
CA ILE A 203 0.73 -14.32 -8.25
C ILE A 203 2.17 -13.83 -8.26
N VAL A 204 2.90 -14.19 -9.31
CA VAL A 204 4.28 -13.74 -9.54
C VAL A 204 4.40 -13.10 -10.91
N PHE A 205 5.13 -11.99 -11.05
CA PHE A 205 5.65 -11.59 -12.35
C PHE A 205 6.93 -12.40 -12.63
N SER A 206 7.04 -12.97 -13.82
CA SER A 206 8.23 -13.72 -14.23
C SER A 206 8.59 -13.45 -15.68
N ASN A 207 9.89 -13.31 -15.95
CA ASN A 207 10.46 -13.32 -17.30
C ASN A 207 11.11 -14.68 -17.67
N ASP A 208 10.93 -15.72 -16.83
CA ASP A 208 11.60 -17.01 -16.99
C ASP A 208 11.00 -17.85 -18.13
N SER A 209 11.26 -17.44 -19.36
CA SER A 209 10.76 -18.11 -20.56
C SER A 209 11.35 -19.51 -20.76
N LEU A 210 12.49 -19.83 -20.11
CA LEU A 210 13.10 -21.15 -20.20
C LEU A 210 12.30 -22.20 -19.42
N VAL A 211 11.75 -21.83 -18.26
CA VAL A 211 10.88 -22.72 -17.47
C VAL A 211 9.46 -22.70 -17.97
N THR A 212 8.92 -21.49 -18.18
CA THR A 212 7.50 -21.32 -18.49
C THR A 212 7.18 -21.67 -19.94
N GLY A 213 8.16 -21.61 -20.84
CA GLY A 213 7.94 -21.73 -22.29
C GLY A 213 7.10 -20.57 -22.86
N GLN A 214 6.94 -19.47 -22.12
CA GLN A 214 6.04 -18.36 -22.42
C GLN A 214 6.77 -17.01 -22.27
N PRO A 215 6.28 -15.91 -22.90
CA PRO A 215 6.88 -14.59 -22.74
C PRO A 215 6.71 -14.04 -21.31
N PRO A 216 7.46 -12.99 -20.92
CA PRO A 216 7.31 -12.37 -19.62
C PRO A 216 5.86 -12.01 -19.29
N GLY A 217 5.47 -12.23 -18.04
CA GLY A 217 4.07 -12.16 -17.65
C GLY A 217 3.81 -12.42 -16.18
N PHE A 218 2.54 -12.34 -15.80
CA PHE A 218 2.08 -12.84 -14.52
C PHE A 218 1.76 -14.33 -14.60
N TYR A 219 2.10 -15.07 -13.54
CA TYR A 219 1.90 -16.50 -13.40
C TYR A 219 1.34 -16.82 -12.01
N LEU A 220 0.57 -17.91 -11.94
CA LEU A 220 0.27 -18.57 -10.67
C LEU A 220 1.42 -19.52 -10.36
N MET A 221 1.92 -19.44 -9.13
CA MET A 221 3.03 -20.24 -8.63
C MET A 221 2.66 -20.79 -7.26
N ASP A 222 2.93 -22.05 -6.98
CA ASP A 222 2.77 -22.57 -5.62
C ASP A 222 3.88 -22.09 -4.68
N THR A 223 3.72 -22.27 -3.38
CA THR A 223 4.72 -21.87 -2.38
C THR A 223 6.02 -22.66 -2.45
N ASP A 224 6.04 -23.79 -3.17
CA ASP A 224 7.23 -24.60 -3.42
C ASP A 224 8.04 -24.11 -4.64
N GLY A 225 7.51 -23.12 -5.37
CA GLY A 225 8.16 -22.48 -6.51
C GLY A 225 7.81 -23.07 -7.87
N ASN A 226 6.81 -23.94 -7.94
CA ASN A 226 6.36 -24.52 -9.20
C ASN A 226 5.39 -23.58 -9.90
N TYR A 227 5.65 -23.30 -11.17
CA TYR A 227 4.69 -22.58 -12.02
C TYR A 227 3.48 -23.47 -12.27
N LEU A 228 2.30 -23.00 -11.86
CA LEU A 228 1.03 -23.71 -12.03
C LEU A 228 0.37 -23.36 -13.37
N SER A 229 0.27 -22.07 -13.67
CA SER A 229 -0.31 -21.59 -14.94
C SER A 229 0.05 -20.12 -15.20
N ARG A 230 -0.14 -19.67 -16.45
CA ARG A 230 -0.01 -18.25 -16.82
C ARG A 230 -1.32 -17.51 -16.54
N VAL A 231 -1.23 -16.31 -15.97
CA VAL A 231 -2.38 -15.41 -15.81
C VAL A 231 -2.62 -14.70 -17.15
N ASN A 232 -3.54 -15.25 -17.94
CA ASN A 232 -3.86 -14.75 -19.28
C ASN A 232 -4.89 -13.62 -19.23
N ASN A 233 -4.51 -12.49 -18.64
CA ASN A 233 -5.35 -11.31 -18.58
C ASN A 233 -4.78 -10.18 -19.46
N PRO A 234 -5.51 -9.72 -20.50
CA PRO A 234 -5.05 -8.67 -21.41
C PRO A 234 -4.93 -7.28 -20.74
N HIS A 235 -5.48 -7.11 -19.54
CA HIS A 235 -5.50 -5.87 -18.78
C HIS A 235 -4.35 -5.74 -17.75
N LEU A 236 -3.61 -6.81 -17.48
CA LEU A 236 -2.47 -6.77 -16.56
C LEU A 236 -1.16 -6.41 -17.26
N LEU A 237 -0.95 -6.93 -18.48
CA LEU A 237 0.22 -6.65 -19.31
C LEU A 237 -0.21 -6.63 -20.76
N GLY A 238 -0.36 -5.45 -21.34
CA GLY A 238 -0.94 -5.29 -22.66
C GLY A 238 -0.29 -4.17 -23.46
N ARG A 239 -0.11 -4.37 -24.77
CA ARG A 239 0.10 -3.25 -25.69
C ARG A 239 -1.21 -2.49 -25.82
N SER A 240 -1.22 -1.20 -25.48
CA SER A 240 -2.35 -0.32 -25.79
C SER A 240 -2.57 -0.24 -27.31
N LYS A 241 -3.72 0.28 -27.75
CA LYS A 241 -4.01 0.53 -29.17
C LYS A 241 -2.96 1.43 -29.87
N SER A 242 -2.20 2.22 -29.10
CA SER A 242 -1.10 3.07 -29.61
C SER A 242 0.27 2.38 -29.63
N GLY A 243 0.36 1.11 -29.21
CA GLY A 243 1.62 0.34 -29.19
C GLY A 243 2.47 0.54 -27.93
N MET A 244 1.99 1.31 -26.94
CA MET A 244 2.62 1.54 -25.64
C MET A 244 2.33 0.40 -24.66
N LEU A 245 3.25 0.08 -23.75
CA LEU A 245 3.03 -0.95 -22.74
C LEU A 245 2.16 -0.37 -21.60
N LEU A 246 1.04 -1.05 -21.31
CA LEU A 246 0.29 -0.90 -20.07
C LEU A 246 0.95 -1.78 -19.01
N GLU A 247 1.37 -1.17 -17.91
CA GLU A 247 1.99 -1.87 -16.79
C GLU A 247 1.04 -1.85 -15.59
N ALA A 248 0.66 -3.04 -15.12
CA ALA A 248 0.01 -3.21 -13.82
C ALA A 248 1.08 -3.29 -12.72
N TYR A 249 0.87 -2.54 -11.63
CA TYR A 249 1.74 -2.52 -10.46
C TYR A 249 0.92 -2.34 -9.18
N ASP A 250 1.53 -2.56 -8.02
CA ASP A 250 0.88 -2.52 -6.69
C ASP A 250 -0.40 -3.39 -6.64
N LEU A 251 -0.25 -4.66 -7.04
CA LEU A 251 -1.35 -5.62 -7.09
C LEU A 251 -1.84 -5.96 -5.68
N ASP A 252 -3.16 -5.92 -5.48
CA ASP A 252 -3.79 -6.39 -4.25
C ASP A 252 -5.02 -7.27 -4.57
N TRP A 253 -5.04 -8.47 -3.97
CA TRP A 253 -6.00 -9.52 -4.27
C TRP A 253 -7.06 -9.65 -3.18
N ASN A 254 -8.32 -9.66 -3.60
CA ASN A 254 -9.46 -9.98 -2.75
C ASN A 254 -9.96 -11.39 -3.03
N SER A 255 -9.56 -12.35 -2.19
CA SER A 255 -9.94 -13.77 -2.32
C SER A 255 -11.43 -14.02 -2.23
N LYS A 256 -12.16 -13.22 -1.44
CA LYS A 256 -13.61 -13.34 -1.29
C LYS A 256 -14.35 -12.95 -2.56
N LEU A 257 -13.85 -11.96 -3.30
CA LEU A 257 -14.47 -11.47 -4.53
C LEU A 257 -13.90 -12.12 -5.79
N GLY A 258 -12.70 -12.71 -5.72
CA GLY A 258 -11.97 -13.17 -6.89
C GLY A 258 -11.51 -12.01 -7.78
N LEU A 259 -11.21 -10.85 -7.16
CA LEU A 259 -10.86 -9.61 -7.86
C LEU A 259 -9.50 -9.09 -7.43
N LEU A 260 -8.77 -8.56 -8.39
CA LEU A 260 -7.51 -7.87 -8.24
C LEU A 260 -7.72 -6.38 -8.42
N VAL A 261 -7.19 -5.56 -7.53
CA VAL A 261 -7.01 -4.12 -7.74
C VAL A 261 -5.54 -3.83 -8.00
N TYR A 262 -5.25 -2.85 -8.86
CA TYR A 262 -3.89 -2.48 -9.21
C TYR A 262 -3.81 -1.06 -9.77
N GLY A 263 -2.61 -0.49 -9.73
CA GLY A 263 -2.24 0.72 -10.45
C GLY A 263 -1.96 0.39 -11.93
N GLU A 264 -2.54 1.16 -12.86
CA GLU A 264 -2.37 0.99 -14.31
C GLU A 264 -1.69 2.25 -14.89
N ALA A 265 -0.48 2.09 -15.45
CA ALA A 265 0.28 3.18 -16.08
C ALA A 265 0.61 2.92 -17.56
N PHE A 266 0.69 3.98 -18.36
CA PHE A 266 1.09 3.93 -19.77
C PHE A 266 2.59 4.24 -19.94
N GLN A 267 3.36 3.31 -20.49
CA GLN A 267 4.78 3.50 -20.80
C GLN A 267 4.96 3.86 -22.30
N GLY A 268 5.42 5.08 -22.63
CA GLY A 268 5.94 5.36 -23.99
C GLY A 268 5.83 6.73 -24.70
N ALA A 269 5.28 7.82 -24.15
CA ALA A 269 5.48 9.23 -24.57
C ALA A 269 4.45 10.15 -23.90
N TYR A 270 4.93 11.27 -23.32
CA TYR A 270 4.17 12.27 -22.55
C TYR A 270 3.27 11.69 -21.44
N ARG A 271 3.84 11.68 -20.23
CA ARG A 271 3.27 11.24 -18.96
C ARG A 271 1.79 11.61 -18.83
N ILE A 272 0.93 10.63 -19.01
CA ILE A 272 -0.43 10.62 -18.46
C ILE A 272 -0.28 9.97 -17.08
N GLY A 273 -1.02 10.39 -16.07
CA GLY A 273 -0.95 9.81 -14.73
C GLY A 273 -1.33 8.31 -14.72
N SER A 274 -1.39 7.73 -13.53
CA SER A 274 -1.76 6.33 -13.33
C SER A 274 -3.20 6.19 -12.83
N LYS A 275 -3.82 5.03 -13.11
CA LYS A 275 -5.22 4.76 -12.80
C LYS A 275 -5.36 3.65 -11.77
N ILE A 276 -6.47 3.65 -11.05
CA ILE A 276 -6.90 2.48 -10.28
C ILE A 276 -7.86 1.66 -11.13
N SER A 277 -7.50 0.40 -11.33
CA SER A 277 -8.23 -0.56 -12.16
C SER A 277 -8.51 -1.82 -11.36
N VAL A 278 -9.64 -2.48 -11.66
CA VAL A 278 -10.01 -3.76 -11.06
C VAL A 278 -10.31 -4.78 -12.15
N THR A 279 -9.82 -6.00 -11.97
CA THR A 279 -10.05 -7.11 -12.90
C THR A 279 -10.13 -8.44 -12.15
N ASN A 280 -10.67 -9.48 -12.78
CA ASN A 280 -10.50 -10.87 -12.32
C ASN A 280 -9.30 -11.54 -13.00
N LEU A 281 -8.90 -12.74 -12.60
CA LEU A 281 -7.68 -13.38 -13.14
C LEU A 281 -7.74 -13.71 -14.64
N ASP A 282 -8.93 -13.98 -15.18
CA ASP A 282 -9.11 -14.31 -16.61
C ASP A 282 -9.38 -13.08 -17.49
N GLY A 283 -9.54 -11.89 -16.89
CA GLY A 283 -9.80 -10.63 -17.60
C GLY A 283 -11.21 -10.48 -18.16
N THR A 284 -12.13 -11.41 -17.90
CA THR A 284 -13.54 -11.29 -18.34
C THR A 284 -14.28 -10.17 -17.62
N TYR A 285 -13.81 -9.81 -16.42
CA TYR A 285 -14.21 -8.60 -15.71
C TYR A 285 -13.06 -7.60 -15.70
N TYR A 286 -13.33 -6.37 -16.13
CA TYR A 286 -12.40 -5.25 -16.06
C TYR A 286 -13.15 -3.94 -15.93
N ARG A 287 -12.71 -3.08 -14.99
CA ARG A 287 -13.25 -1.73 -14.82
C ARG A 287 -12.17 -0.78 -14.34
N ASN A 288 -12.05 0.36 -15.03
CA ASN A 288 -11.25 1.49 -14.59
C ASN A 288 -12.10 2.42 -13.74
N TYR A 289 -11.57 2.83 -12.60
CA TYR A 289 -12.28 3.68 -11.66
C TYR A 289 -11.76 5.11 -11.58
N THR A 290 -10.54 5.36 -12.07
CA THR A 290 -9.98 6.71 -12.11
C THR A 290 -9.52 7.10 -13.52
N SER A 291 -9.51 8.41 -13.79
CA SER A 291 -9.29 8.97 -15.13
C SER A 291 -7.83 8.91 -15.59
N GLY A 292 -6.88 8.82 -14.66
CA GLY A 292 -5.44 8.92 -14.93
C GLY A 292 -4.95 10.36 -15.06
N GLU A 293 -5.76 11.35 -14.65
CA GLU A 293 -5.34 12.76 -14.58
C GLU A 293 -4.33 13.02 -13.43
N ASN A 294 -4.30 12.13 -12.43
CA ASN A 294 -3.35 12.14 -11.33
C ASN A 294 -2.53 10.84 -11.34
N TYR A 295 -1.50 10.77 -10.51
CA TYR A 295 -0.83 9.51 -10.22
C TYR A 295 -1.58 8.82 -9.07
N ASP A 296 -2.47 7.90 -9.41
CA ASP A 296 -3.12 7.04 -8.42
C ASP A 296 -2.31 5.72 -8.27
N SER A 297 -1.97 5.31 -7.04
CA SER A 297 -1.09 4.16 -6.75
C SER A 297 -1.42 3.51 -5.40
N GLU A 298 -0.74 2.40 -5.09
CA GLU A 298 -0.85 1.67 -3.82
C GLU A 298 -2.30 1.43 -3.38
N PRO A 299 -3.15 0.81 -4.23
CA PRO A 299 -4.50 0.48 -3.83
C PRO A 299 -4.51 -0.68 -2.82
N ALA A 300 -5.42 -0.61 -1.86
CA ALA A 300 -5.72 -1.70 -0.95
C ALA A 300 -7.23 -1.86 -0.80
N TRP A 301 -7.71 -3.10 -0.78
CA TRP A 301 -9.12 -3.41 -0.52
C TRP A 301 -9.52 -3.03 0.91
N GLY A 302 -10.72 -2.47 1.08
CA GLY A 302 -11.31 -2.27 2.41
C GLY A 302 -11.96 -3.54 3.00
N PRO A 303 -12.39 -3.51 4.28
CA PRO A 303 -12.97 -4.66 5.01
C PRO A 303 -14.16 -5.27 4.30
N ASP A 304 -14.95 -4.39 3.71
CA ASP A 304 -16.26 -4.70 3.16
C ASP A 304 -16.19 -5.34 1.78
N GLY A 305 -15.01 -5.31 1.13
CA GLY A 305 -14.85 -5.68 -0.27
C GLY A 305 -15.61 -4.75 -1.23
N LYS A 306 -16.16 -3.64 -0.75
CA LYS A 306 -16.91 -2.67 -1.56
C LYS A 306 -16.12 -1.40 -1.80
N THR A 307 -14.99 -1.26 -1.13
CA THR A 307 -14.17 -0.08 -1.19
C THR A 307 -12.71 -0.41 -1.43
N ILE A 308 -12.00 0.58 -1.98
CA ILE A 308 -10.56 0.57 -2.18
C ILE A 308 -10.03 1.88 -1.63
N ILE A 309 -9.04 1.83 -0.74
CA ILE A 309 -8.23 2.98 -0.37
C ILE A 309 -7.00 3.05 -1.29
N PHE A 310 -6.56 4.24 -1.66
CA PHE A 310 -5.40 4.39 -2.54
C PHE A 310 -4.75 5.76 -2.36
N GLU A 311 -3.49 5.86 -2.74
CA GLU A 311 -2.77 7.11 -2.80
C GLU A 311 -3.05 7.86 -4.09
N ARG A 312 -3.28 9.18 -4.00
CA ARG A 312 -3.36 10.09 -5.14
C ARG A 312 -2.31 11.18 -5.02
N ARG A 313 -1.48 11.30 -6.06
CA ARG A 313 -0.50 12.38 -6.20
C ARG A 313 -0.81 13.25 -7.42
N PRO A 314 -1.03 14.57 -7.25
CA PRO A 314 -1.33 15.47 -8.35
C PRO A 314 -0.25 15.50 -9.44
N PHE A 315 -0.67 15.45 -10.70
CA PHE A 315 0.27 15.41 -11.84
C PHE A 315 1.16 16.65 -11.96
N LEU A 316 0.60 17.84 -11.73
CA LEU A 316 1.23 19.14 -11.98
C LEU A 316 2.35 19.53 -11.01
N LYS A 317 2.74 18.65 -10.06
CA LYS A 317 3.75 18.93 -9.02
C LYS A 317 5.04 18.10 -9.14
N TRP A 318 5.38 17.63 -10.34
CA TRP A 318 6.64 16.91 -10.59
C TRP A 318 7.84 17.86 -10.81
N PRO A 319 9.04 17.62 -10.23
CA PRO A 319 9.38 16.75 -9.10
C PRO A 319 9.85 17.57 -7.89
N SER A 320 9.10 17.62 -6.78
CA SER A 320 9.72 18.03 -5.50
C SER A 320 8.90 17.80 -4.24
N GLU A 321 7.60 17.53 -4.31
CA GLU A 321 6.76 17.72 -3.13
C GLU A 321 5.85 16.52 -2.83
N PHE A 322 6.38 15.56 -2.06
CA PHE A 322 5.61 14.57 -1.28
C PHE A 322 4.50 15.21 -0.43
N THR A 323 4.53 16.53 -0.24
CA THR A 323 3.61 17.34 0.56
C THR A 323 2.20 17.46 -0.04
N SER A 324 1.95 16.87 -1.21
CA SER A 324 0.67 16.98 -1.91
C SER A 324 -0.08 15.67 -2.11
N ASN A 325 0.44 14.56 -1.59
CA ASN A 325 -0.23 13.27 -1.66
C ASN A 325 -1.50 13.30 -0.79
N ARG A 326 -2.50 12.56 -1.23
CA ARG A 326 -3.81 12.43 -0.58
C ARG A 326 -4.19 10.97 -0.55
N LEU A 327 -4.85 10.56 0.53
CA LEU A 327 -5.48 9.26 0.57
C LEU A 327 -6.92 9.37 0.15
N MET A 328 -7.27 8.56 -0.83
CA MET A 328 -8.58 8.54 -1.45
C MET A 328 -9.27 7.23 -1.07
N ILE A 329 -10.59 7.26 -1.05
CA ILE A 329 -11.43 6.06 -0.99
C ILE A 329 -12.37 6.03 -2.19
N LEU A 330 -12.44 4.87 -2.82
CA LEU A 330 -13.28 4.52 -3.95
C LEU A 330 -14.33 3.51 -3.49
N ASN A 331 -15.58 3.70 -3.90
CA ASN A 331 -16.61 2.67 -3.81
C ASN A 331 -16.75 1.95 -5.15
N ILE A 332 -16.56 0.63 -5.19
CA ILE A 332 -16.52 -0.14 -6.46
C ILE A 332 -17.88 -0.31 -7.12
N GLU A 333 -18.97 -0.30 -6.35
CA GLU A 333 -20.33 -0.44 -6.90
C GLU A 333 -20.69 0.82 -7.70
N THR A 334 -20.52 2.00 -7.08
CA THR A 334 -20.90 3.30 -7.65
C THR A 334 -19.81 3.92 -8.53
N GLY A 335 -18.54 3.56 -8.32
CA GLY A 335 -17.38 4.21 -8.92
C GLY A 335 -17.05 5.60 -8.36
N LYS A 336 -17.69 6.01 -7.25
CA LYS A 336 -17.47 7.34 -6.67
C LYS A 336 -16.19 7.35 -5.84
N VAL A 337 -15.39 8.40 -6.03
CA VAL A 337 -14.12 8.64 -5.34
C VAL A 337 -14.24 9.89 -4.47
N ARG A 338 -13.67 9.85 -3.26
CA ARG A 338 -13.50 11.02 -2.38
C ARG A 338 -12.23 10.89 -1.53
N GLU A 339 -11.85 11.96 -0.85
CA GLU A 339 -10.79 11.90 0.15
C GLU A 339 -11.23 11.01 1.33
N PHE A 340 -10.33 10.11 1.76
CA PHE A 340 -10.53 9.23 2.90
C PHE A 340 -10.38 10.01 4.21
N ILE A 341 -9.25 10.71 4.32
CA ILE A 341 -8.88 11.55 5.46
C ILE A 341 -8.01 12.72 4.96
N SER A 342 -8.26 13.92 5.49
CA SER A 342 -7.42 15.08 5.21
C SER A 342 -6.13 15.01 6.03
N PRO A 343 -4.95 15.37 5.48
CA PRO A 343 -3.71 15.48 6.27
C PRO A 343 -3.89 16.36 7.52
N SER A 344 -4.69 17.42 7.43
CA SER A 344 -4.95 18.33 8.56
C SER A 344 -5.69 17.70 9.74
N CYS A 345 -6.26 16.49 9.57
CA CYS A 345 -6.87 15.74 10.66
C CYS A 345 -5.83 15.06 11.55
N ILE A 346 -4.59 14.89 11.08
CA ILE A 346 -3.49 14.28 11.82
C ILE A 346 -2.53 15.39 12.25
N ASP A 347 -2.27 15.48 13.56
CA ASP A 347 -1.42 16.52 14.13
C ASP A 347 -0.04 16.60 13.46
N GLY A 348 0.24 17.75 12.86
CA GLY A 348 1.52 18.05 12.19
C GLY A 348 1.66 17.49 10.78
N ALA A 349 0.71 16.69 10.30
CA ALA A 349 0.76 16.10 8.97
C ALA A 349 0.40 17.12 7.88
N ILE A 350 1.20 17.12 6.82
CA ILE A 350 1.01 17.95 5.62
C ILE A 350 0.67 17.11 4.39
N SER A 351 0.90 15.80 4.47
CA SER A 351 0.60 14.83 3.41
C SER A 351 0.47 13.43 3.97
N LEU A 352 -0.26 12.58 3.26
CA LEU A 352 -0.53 11.19 3.62
C LEU A 352 -0.29 10.29 2.40
N MET A 353 0.29 9.11 2.62
CA MET A 353 0.73 8.20 1.56
C MET A 353 0.75 6.74 2.04
N SER A 354 0.98 5.83 1.09
CA SER A 354 1.16 4.40 1.31
C SER A 354 0.13 3.75 2.23
N PRO A 355 -1.17 3.82 1.92
CA PRO A 355 -2.18 3.17 2.74
C PRO A 355 -2.07 1.65 2.61
N ASP A 356 -2.40 0.93 3.68
CA ASP A 356 -2.73 -0.48 3.57
C ASP A 356 -4.00 -0.83 4.36
N TYR A 357 -4.78 -1.69 3.68
CA TYR A 357 -5.90 -2.50 4.12
C TYR A 357 -5.50 -3.44 5.22
#